data_AF-A0A7C3GPG2-F1
#
_entry.id   AF-A0A7C3GPG2-F1
#
_cell.length_a   1.000
_cell.length_b   1.000
_cell.length_c   1.000
_cell.angle_alpha   90.00
_cell.angle_beta   90.00
_cell.angle_gamma   90.00
#
_symmetry.space_group_name_H-M   'P 1'
#
loop_
_entity.id
_entity.type
_entity.pdbx_description
1 polymer ?
#
loop_
_entity_poly.entity_id
_entity_poly.type
_entity_poly.pdbx_seq_one_letter_code
_entity_poly.pdbx_strand_id
1 'polypeptide(L)'
;MRDNVYKEYQDTIHYSNRSGVRATCPDCHVPREWVHKVIRKIQATNELYHKVMGTISTREKFLAERPKLALHVWQTMKANNSRECRNCHDENAMDFDKQEERSADRHEVAFDTGMTCIDCHKGIAHRLPKGWKELAKKHGLMPKDVEED
;
A
#
# COMPACT_ATOMS: atom_id res chain seq x y z
N MET A 1 16.68 -2.19 -2.56
CA MET A 1 15.56 -2.05 -1.60
C MET A 1 15.99 -2.18 -0.14
N ARG A 2 17.01 -3.00 0.19
CA ARG A 2 17.53 -3.20 1.56
C ARG A 2 17.75 -1.91 2.35
N ASP A 3 18.36 -0.89 1.74
CA ASP A 3 18.68 0.37 2.43
C ASP A 3 17.58 1.43 2.37
N ASN A 4 16.47 1.14 1.67
CA ASN A 4 15.33 2.04 1.49
C ASN A 4 14.10 1.46 2.20
N VAL A 5 13.13 0.95 1.42
CA VAL A 5 11.82 0.51 1.90
C VAL A 5 11.87 -0.64 2.91
N TYR A 6 12.93 -1.46 2.89
CA TYR A 6 13.04 -2.55 3.85
C TYR A 6 13.22 -2.02 5.27
N LYS A 7 14.11 -1.03 5.47
CA LYS A 7 14.30 -0.38 6.78
C LYS A 7 12.99 0.24 7.29
N GLU A 8 12.25 0.90 6.40
CA GLU A 8 10.96 1.51 6.75
C GLU A 8 9.92 0.45 7.15
N TYR A 9 9.91 -0.72 6.50
CA TYR A 9 9.04 -1.83 6.88
C TYR A 9 9.37 -2.39 8.27
N GLN A 10 10.64 -2.37 8.69
CA GLN A 10 11.05 -2.89 10.01
C GLN A 10 10.41 -2.14 11.18
N ASP A 11 10.01 -0.89 10.96
CA ASP A 11 9.41 -0.02 11.97
C ASP A 11 7.88 -0.22 12.09
N THR A 12 7.30 -1.24 11.43
CA THR A 12 5.84 -1.39 11.28
C THR A 12 5.28 -2.61 12.01
N ILE A 13 3.97 -2.60 12.28
CA ILE A 13 3.25 -3.75 12.87
C ILE A 13 3.29 -5.01 11.99
N HIS A 14 3.49 -4.86 10.68
CA HIS A 14 3.64 -5.98 9.76
C HIS A 14 5.03 -6.65 9.89
N TYR A 15 6.01 -5.98 10.50
CA TYR A 15 7.32 -6.58 10.81
C TYR A 15 7.38 -7.19 12.20
N SER A 16 6.90 -6.47 13.22
CA SER A 16 6.91 -6.92 14.62
C SER A 16 5.56 -6.64 15.26
N ASN A 17 4.91 -7.68 15.80
CA ASN A 17 3.60 -7.58 16.43
C ASN A 17 3.43 -8.66 17.51
N ARG A 18 2.34 -8.54 18.26
CA ARG A 18 2.00 -9.41 19.39
C ARG A 18 1.64 -10.86 19.02
N SER A 19 1.24 -11.13 17.79
CA SER A 19 0.79 -12.48 17.37
C SER A 19 1.88 -13.31 16.70
N GLY A 20 2.99 -12.67 16.30
CA GLY A 20 4.09 -13.32 15.60
C GLY A 20 3.83 -13.60 14.11
N VAL A 21 2.61 -13.32 13.61
CA VAL A 21 2.27 -13.47 12.19
C VAL A 21 2.77 -12.26 11.42
N ARG A 22 3.52 -12.49 10.34
CA ARG A 22 4.14 -11.40 9.57
C ARG A 22 3.67 -11.39 8.14
N ALA A 23 3.10 -10.26 7.71
CA ALA A 23 2.97 -9.94 6.29
C ALA A 23 4.33 -9.42 5.79
N THR A 24 4.86 -10.07 4.77
CA THR A 24 6.14 -9.74 4.15
C THR A 24 5.94 -9.05 2.81
N CYS A 25 7.03 -8.64 2.14
CA CYS A 25 6.97 -7.93 0.86
C CYS A 25 6.03 -8.57 -0.18
N PRO A 26 6.10 -9.88 -0.48
CA PRO A 26 5.21 -10.51 -1.46
C PRO A 26 3.74 -10.54 -1.03
N ASP A 27 3.44 -10.59 0.27
CA ASP A 27 2.05 -10.64 0.75
C ASP A 27 1.26 -9.39 0.32
N CYS A 28 1.92 -8.24 0.23
CA CYS A 28 1.32 -6.98 -0.20
C CYS A 28 1.57 -6.63 -1.68
N HIS A 29 2.69 -7.07 -2.27
CA HIS A 29 3.12 -6.63 -3.61
C HIS A 29 3.00 -7.69 -4.72
N VAL A 30 2.69 -8.94 -4.36
CA VAL A 30 2.53 -10.05 -5.30
C VAL A 30 1.18 -10.71 -5.06
N PRO A 31 0.26 -10.68 -6.03
CA PRO A 31 -1.05 -11.30 -5.87
C PRO A 31 -0.93 -12.79 -5.53
N ARG A 32 -1.80 -13.30 -4.65
CA ARG A 32 -1.87 -14.75 -4.32
C ARG A 32 -2.43 -15.56 -5.48
N GLU A 33 -3.52 -15.08 -6.06
CA GLU A 33 -4.22 -15.69 -7.20
C GLU A 33 -3.34 -15.83 -8.44
N TRP A 34 -3.40 -17.00 -9.09
CA TRP A 34 -2.47 -17.40 -10.14
C TRP A 34 -2.43 -16.42 -11.31
N VAL A 35 -3.60 -16.09 -11.87
CA VAL A 35 -3.70 -15.21 -13.05
C VAL A 35 -3.09 -13.83 -12.76
N HIS A 36 -3.46 -13.23 -11.63
CA HIS A 36 -2.94 -11.92 -11.23
C HIS A 36 -1.43 -11.96 -10.90
N LYS A 37 -0.96 -13.06 -10.30
CA LYS A 37 0.46 -13.29 -10.00
C LYS A 37 1.30 -13.34 -11.28
N VAL A 38 0.83 -14.07 -12.30
CA VAL A 38 1.51 -14.17 -13.60
C VAL A 38 1.58 -12.80 -14.28
N ILE A 39 0.47 -12.06 -14.33
CA ILE A 39 0.44 -10.70 -14.89
C ILE A 39 1.46 -9.79 -14.17
N ARG A 40 1.48 -9.81 -12.84
CA ARG A 40 2.43 -9.02 -12.04
C ARG A 40 3.89 -9.40 -12.30
N LYS A 41 4.17 -10.70 -12.47
CA LYS A 41 5.52 -11.19 -12.81
C LYS A 41 5.97 -10.74 -14.20
N ILE A 42 5.06 -10.71 -15.18
CA ILE A 42 5.33 -10.14 -16.51
C ILE A 42 5.64 -8.64 -16.37
N GLN A 43 4.82 -7.88 -15.65
CA GLN A 43 5.08 -6.44 -15.40
C GLN A 43 6.41 -6.20 -14.66
N ALA A 44 6.80 -7.11 -13.76
CA ALA A 44 8.05 -7.04 -12.99
C ALA A 44 9.30 -7.14 -13.88
N THR A 45 9.19 -7.62 -15.12
CA THR A 45 10.34 -7.65 -16.05
C THR A 45 10.92 -6.25 -16.31
N ASN A 46 10.09 -5.20 -16.25
CA ASN A 46 10.53 -3.82 -16.32
C ASN A 46 11.46 -3.43 -15.16
N GLU A 47 11.32 -4.06 -13.99
CA GLU A 47 12.20 -3.82 -12.84
C GLU A 47 13.62 -4.31 -13.10
N LEU A 48 13.78 -5.38 -13.91
CA LEU A 48 15.10 -5.86 -14.35
C LEU A 48 15.77 -4.84 -15.27
N TYR A 49 15.03 -4.31 -16.24
CA TYR A 49 15.52 -3.23 -17.11
C TYR A 49 15.99 -2.02 -16.30
N HIS A 50 15.14 -1.54 -15.39
CA HIS A 50 15.46 -0.39 -14.53
C HIS A 50 16.60 -0.67 -13.54
N LYS A 51 16.78 -1.93 -13.13
CA LYS A 51 17.93 -2.36 -12.34
C LYS A 51 19.23 -2.25 -13.13
N VAL A 52 19.25 -2.70 -14.38
CA VAL A 52 20.40 -2.58 -15.29
C VAL A 52 20.71 -1.11 -15.57
N MET A 53 19.69 -0.30 -15.84
CA MET A 53 19.83 1.14 -16.08
C MET A 53 20.15 1.96 -14.81
N GLY A 54 20.06 1.35 -13.63
CA GLY A 54 20.33 2.01 -12.36
C GLY A 54 19.44 3.22 -12.08
N THR A 55 18.16 3.18 -12.49
CA THR A 55 17.23 4.32 -12.34
C THR A 55 16.93 4.67 -10.88
N ILE A 56 17.07 3.70 -9.96
CA ILE A 56 16.93 3.87 -8.51
C ILE A 56 18.15 3.35 -7.74
N SER A 57 19.34 3.37 -8.36
CA SER A 57 20.54 2.74 -7.79
C SER A 57 21.12 3.44 -6.55
N THR A 58 20.81 4.73 -6.36
CA THR A 58 21.22 5.52 -5.19
C THR A 58 20.01 5.98 -4.39
N ARG A 59 20.24 6.46 -3.16
CA ARG A 59 19.18 6.99 -2.30
C ARG A 59 18.47 8.18 -2.94
N GLU A 60 19.24 9.08 -3.53
CA GLU A 60 18.77 10.31 -4.18
C GLU A 60 17.89 9.96 -5.38
N LYS A 61 18.36 9.03 -6.23
CA LYS A 61 17.60 8.52 -7.37
C LYS A 61 16.30 7.84 -6.94
N PHE A 62 16.34 6.99 -5.91
CA PHE A 62 15.13 6.38 -5.35
C PHE A 62 14.16 7.43 -4.82
N LEU A 63 14.64 8.45 -4.10
CA LEU A 63 13.80 9.51 -3.57
C LEU A 63 13.16 10.36 -4.67
N ALA A 64 13.87 10.62 -5.77
CA ALA A 64 13.33 11.31 -6.93
C ALA A 64 12.20 10.52 -7.60
N GLU A 65 12.33 9.20 -7.70
CA GLU A 65 11.31 8.31 -8.29
C GLU A 65 10.20 7.90 -7.30
N ARG A 66 10.40 8.11 -5.99
CA ARG A 66 9.47 7.68 -4.93
C ARG A 66 8.01 8.09 -5.17
N PRO A 67 7.69 9.32 -5.59
CA PRO A 67 6.31 9.71 -5.87
C PRO A 67 5.66 8.84 -6.95
N LYS A 68 6.38 8.59 -8.05
CA LYS A 68 5.91 7.75 -9.17
C LYS A 68 5.72 6.29 -8.74
N LEU A 69 6.69 5.74 -8.01
CA LEU A 69 6.61 4.37 -7.52
C LEU A 69 5.45 4.17 -6.54
N ALA A 70 5.25 5.12 -5.61
CA ALA A 70 4.13 5.09 -4.67
C ALA A 70 2.78 5.16 -5.40
N LEU A 71 2.67 6.06 -6.39
CA LEU A 71 1.47 6.21 -7.20
C LEU A 71 1.08 4.90 -7.90
N HIS A 72 2.03 4.20 -8.53
CA HIS A 72 1.75 2.92 -9.19
C HIS A 72 1.18 1.88 -8.21
N VAL A 73 1.73 1.81 -6.99
CA VAL A 73 1.23 0.88 -5.96
C VAL A 73 -0.17 1.28 -5.51
N TRP A 74 -0.41 2.55 -5.24
CA TRP A 74 -1.74 3.02 -4.80
C TRP A 74 -2.80 2.81 -5.88
N GLN A 75 -2.50 3.11 -7.14
CA GLN A 75 -3.41 2.86 -8.26
C GLN A 75 -3.73 1.37 -8.39
N THR A 76 -2.71 0.51 -8.28
CA THR A 76 -2.90 -0.94 -8.33
C THR A 76 -3.80 -1.43 -7.20
N MET A 77 -3.51 -1.01 -5.96
CA MET A 77 -4.29 -1.38 -4.77
C MET A 77 -5.70 -0.79 -4.78
N LYS A 78 -5.92 0.38 -5.37
CA LYS A 78 -7.25 0.96 -5.52
C LYS A 78 -8.05 0.18 -6.58
N ALA A 79 -7.45 -0.04 -7.75
CA ALA A 79 -8.09 -0.70 -8.88
C ALA A 79 -8.46 -2.16 -8.61
N ASN A 80 -7.74 -2.84 -7.70
CA ASN A 80 -8.00 -4.23 -7.34
C ASN A 80 -8.78 -4.38 -6.00
N ASN A 81 -9.38 -3.31 -5.49
CA ASN A 81 -10.08 -3.29 -4.20
C ASN A 81 -9.22 -3.78 -3.02
N SER A 82 -7.94 -3.40 -3.00
CA SER A 82 -6.97 -3.76 -1.96
C SER A 82 -6.94 -5.27 -1.67
N ARG A 83 -7.07 -6.09 -2.72
CA ARG A 83 -7.11 -7.55 -2.65
C ARG A 83 -6.02 -8.12 -1.74
N GLU A 84 -4.81 -7.59 -1.83
CA GLU A 84 -3.67 -8.07 -1.05
C GLU A 84 -3.82 -7.78 0.46
N CYS A 85 -4.46 -6.67 0.84
CA CYS A 85 -4.82 -6.39 2.22
C CYS A 85 -5.91 -7.37 2.70
N ARG A 86 -6.93 -7.57 1.86
CA ARG A 86 -8.11 -8.40 2.16
C ARG A 86 -7.81 -9.90 2.27
N ASN A 87 -6.67 -10.35 1.73
CA ASN A 87 -6.17 -11.72 1.93
C ASN A 87 -5.86 -12.06 3.41
N CYS A 88 -5.73 -11.05 4.27
CA CYS A 88 -5.45 -11.19 5.70
C CYS A 88 -6.41 -10.36 6.58
N HIS A 89 -6.98 -9.27 6.05
CA HIS A 89 -7.92 -8.39 6.73
C HIS A 89 -9.30 -8.50 6.09
N ASP A 90 -10.08 -9.47 6.57
CA ASP A 90 -11.49 -9.62 6.18
C ASP A 90 -12.35 -8.64 6.97
N GLU A 91 -13.08 -7.77 6.26
CA GLU A 91 -13.97 -6.77 6.86
C GLU A 91 -15.08 -7.42 7.71
N ASN A 92 -15.55 -8.62 7.33
CA ASN A 92 -16.58 -9.35 8.07
C ASN A 92 -16.05 -9.99 9.35
N ALA A 93 -14.72 -10.11 9.48
CA ALA A 93 -14.05 -10.63 10.66
C ALA A 93 -13.43 -9.53 11.53
N MET A 94 -13.61 -8.26 11.17
CA MET A 94 -13.17 -7.14 12.00
C MET A 94 -14.10 -6.97 13.20
N ASP A 95 -13.51 -6.85 14.38
CA ASP A 95 -14.21 -6.58 15.64
C ASP A 95 -14.16 -5.07 15.90
N PHE A 96 -15.22 -4.34 15.57
CA PHE A 96 -15.30 -2.88 15.71
C PHE A 96 -15.26 -2.41 17.16
N ASP A 97 -15.79 -3.20 18.09
CA ASP A 97 -15.78 -2.90 19.53
C ASP A 97 -14.35 -2.85 20.12
N LYS A 98 -13.39 -3.46 19.42
CA LYS A 98 -11.96 -3.45 19.80
C LYS A 98 -11.15 -2.37 19.10
N GLN A 99 -11.77 -1.55 18.26
CA GLN A 99 -11.12 -0.44 17.60
C GLN A 99 -11.33 0.85 18.40
N GLU A 100 -10.51 1.87 18.14
CA GLU A 100 -10.83 3.21 18.62
C GLU A 100 -12.13 3.67 17.95
N GLU A 101 -13.01 4.36 18.70
CA GLU A 101 -14.34 4.80 18.25
C GLU A 101 -14.29 5.48 16.86
N ARG A 102 -13.39 6.47 16.69
CA ARG A 102 -13.19 7.12 15.39
C ARG A 102 -12.83 6.16 14.26
N SER A 103 -12.02 5.13 14.54
CA SER A 103 -11.62 4.15 13.52
C SER A 103 -12.78 3.22 13.17
N ALA A 104 -13.57 2.80 14.16
CA ALA A 104 -14.77 2.00 13.94
C ALA A 104 -15.77 2.73 13.03
N ASP A 105 -16.13 3.96 13.38
CA ASP A 105 -17.06 4.79 12.60
C ASP A 105 -16.57 4.98 11.15
N ARG A 106 -15.28 5.25 10.98
CA ARG A 106 -14.68 5.45 9.65
C ARG A 106 -14.64 4.16 8.84
N HIS A 107 -14.42 3.01 9.47
CA HIS A 107 -14.46 1.74 8.76
C HIS A 107 -15.88 1.36 8.35
N GLU A 108 -16.89 1.59 9.19
CA GLU A 108 -18.30 1.37 8.85
C GLU A 108 -18.67 2.16 7.58
N VAL A 109 -18.44 3.48 7.60
CA VAL A 109 -18.68 4.35 6.43
C VAL A 109 -17.88 3.89 5.21
N ALA A 110 -16.61 3.51 5.39
CA ALA A 110 -15.75 3.09 4.29
C ALA A 110 -16.27 1.83 3.60
N PHE A 111 -16.73 0.83 4.36
CA PHE A 111 -17.23 -0.42 3.78
C PHE A 111 -18.61 -0.22 3.13
N ASP A 112 -19.49 0.55 3.74
CA ASP A 112 -20.81 0.89 3.17
C ASP A 112 -20.71 1.66 1.86
N THR A 113 -19.69 2.51 1.72
CA THR A 113 -19.45 3.33 0.52
C THR A 113 -18.54 2.65 -0.51
N GLY A 114 -18.10 1.41 -0.26
CA GLY A 114 -17.25 0.64 -1.19
C GLY A 114 -15.83 1.18 -1.30
N MET A 115 -15.34 1.87 -0.27
CA MET A 115 -13.95 2.30 -0.20
C MET A 115 -13.00 1.11 -0.06
N THR A 116 -11.78 1.33 -0.52
CA THR A 116 -10.68 0.36 -0.45
C THR A 116 -9.76 0.71 0.71
N CYS A 117 -9.02 -0.27 1.24
CA CYS A 117 -8.11 -0.04 2.36
C CYS A 117 -7.08 1.07 2.07
N ILE A 118 -6.61 1.16 0.82
CA ILE A 118 -5.60 2.14 0.41
C ILE A 118 -6.14 3.57 0.30
N ASP A 119 -7.45 3.78 0.43
CA ASP A 119 -8.03 5.13 0.46
C ASP A 119 -7.56 5.92 1.68
N CYS A 120 -7.54 5.27 2.84
CA CYS A 120 -7.06 5.85 4.10
C CYS A 120 -5.62 5.40 4.44
N HIS A 121 -5.29 4.12 4.27
CA HIS A 121 -4.02 3.53 4.76
C HIS A 121 -2.83 3.69 3.79
N LYS A 122 -2.67 4.87 3.19
CA LYS A 122 -1.47 5.17 2.40
C LYS A 122 -0.26 5.26 3.32
N GLY A 123 0.81 4.57 2.94
CA GLY A 123 2.06 4.60 3.71
C GLY A 123 2.07 3.68 4.94
N ILE A 124 1.19 2.67 4.98
CA ILE A 124 1.09 1.71 6.10
C ILE A 124 2.41 0.98 6.41
N ALA A 125 3.24 0.71 5.40
CA ALA A 125 4.52 0.02 5.55
C ALA A 125 5.73 0.88 5.18
N HIS A 126 5.51 2.01 4.52
CA HIS A 126 6.56 2.81 3.88
C HIS A 126 6.24 4.29 4.03
N ARG A 127 7.27 5.13 4.19
CA ARG A 127 7.07 6.57 4.33
C ARG A 127 6.38 7.15 3.10
N LEU A 128 5.50 8.12 3.32
CA LEU A 128 4.83 8.81 2.23
C LEU A 128 5.84 9.70 1.48
N PRO A 129 5.75 9.83 0.14
CA PRO A 129 6.55 10.78 -0.60
C PRO A 129 6.21 12.23 -0.20
N LYS A 130 7.14 13.16 -0.44
CA LYS A 130 6.85 14.60 -0.30
C LYS A 130 5.70 14.98 -1.23
N GLY A 131 4.76 15.79 -0.75
CA GLY A 131 3.59 16.23 -1.53
C GLY A 131 2.58 15.11 -1.84
N TRP A 132 2.55 14.03 -1.05
CA TRP A 132 1.68 12.88 -1.34
C TRP A 132 0.18 13.22 -1.39
N LYS A 133 -0.31 14.15 -0.55
CA LYS A 133 -1.73 14.57 -0.56
C LYS A 133 -2.11 15.13 -1.93
N GLU A 134 -1.36 16.13 -2.40
CA GLU A 134 -1.57 16.72 -3.73
C GLU A 134 -1.41 15.70 -4.86
N LEU A 135 -0.43 14.79 -4.74
CA LEU A 135 -0.26 13.72 -5.71
C LEU A 135 -1.47 12.79 -5.77
N ALA A 136 -1.99 12.36 -4.62
CA ALA A 136 -3.13 11.48 -4.53
C ALA A 136 -4.40 12.18 -5.03
N LYS A 137 -4.63 13.43 -4.63
CA LYS A 137 -5.74 14.27 -5.11
C LYS A 137 -5.73 14.42 -6.63
N LYS A 138 -4.58 14.80 -7.21
CA LYS A 138 -4.40 14.96 -8.66
C LYS A 138 -4.77 13.71 -9.46
N HIS A 139 -4.63 12.52 -8.87
CA HIS A 139 -4.90 11.25 -9.54
C HIS A 139 -6.21 10.59 -9.08
N GLY A 140 -7.08 11.30 -8.35
CA GLY A 140 -8.36 10.76 -7.89
C GLY A 140 -8.23 9.60 -6.90
N LEU A 141 -7.12 9.57 -6.14
CA LEU A 141 -6.84 8.56 -5.13
C LEU A 141 -7.13 9.05 -3.70
N MET A 142 -7.82 10.17 -3.57
CA MET A 142 -8.36 10.65 -2.30
C MET A 142 -9.89 10.61 -2.36
N PRO A 143 -10.56 9.92 -1.43
CA PRO A 143 -11.99 10.04 -1.25
C PRO A 143 -12.35 11.48 -0.88
N LYS A 144 -13.51 11.96 -1.36
CA LYS A 144 -14.00 13.31 -1.07
C LYS A 144 -14.13 13.56 0.43
N ASP A 145 -14.55 12.56 1.18
CA ASP A 145 -14.78 12.64 2.63
C ASP A 145 -13.49 12.58 3.48
N VAL A 146 -12.33 12.42 2.82
CA VAL A 146 -10.98 12.40 3.43
C VAL A 146 -10.15 13.62 3.00
N GLU A 147 -10.68 14.50 2.12
CA GLU A 147 -9.98 15.73 1.72
C GLU A 147 -9.94 16.79 2.83
N GLU A 148 -10.79 16.67 3.86
CA GLU A 148 -11.02 17.69 4.89
C GLU A 148 -10.31 17.40 6.23
N ASP A 149 -9.69 16.23 6.40
CA ASP A 149 -8.87 15.81 7.57
C ASP A 149 -7.33 16.01 7.35
#